data_AF-A0AA51IRJ1-F1
#
_entry.id   AF-A0AA51IRJ1-F1
#
_cell.length_a   1.000
_cell.length_b   1.000
_cell.length_c   1.000
_cell.angle_alpha   90.00
_cell.angle_beta   90.00
_cell.angle_gamma   90.00
#
_symmetry.space_group_name_H-M   'P 1'
#
loop_
_entity.id
_entity.type
_entity.pdbx_description
1 polymer ?
#
loop_
_entity_poly.entity_id
_entity_poly.type
_entity_poly.pdbx_seq_one_letter_code
_entity_poly.pdbx_strand_id
1 'polypeptide(L)' 'SPPKTSKVPQAVRFFSPDSPVVDWYKGQLSSALSAIDLKEVSFVMYYAPWDAESQYVRGEFEKAANLLKDRV' A
#
# COMPACT_ATOMS: atom_id res chain seq x y z
N SER A 1 31.81 12.39 -15.26
CA SER A 1 31.35 11.98 -13.92
C SER A 1 30.46 10.76 -14.06
N PRO A 2 30.57 9.74 -13.20
CA PRO A 2 29.62 8.63 -13.21
C PRO A 2 28.20 9.19 -13.01
N PRO A 3 27.15 8.55 -13.54
CA PRO A 3 25.78 8.97 -13.23
C PRO A 3 25.63 8.85 -11.71
N LYS A 4 25.14 9.90 -11.05
CA LYS A 4 24.65 9.80 -9.68
C LYS A 4 23.50 8.80 -9.73
N THR A 5 23.77 7.52 -9.50
CA THR A 5 22.73 6.52 -9.36
C THR A 5 21.93 6.94 -8.15
N SER A 6 20.78 7.56 -8.41
CA SER A 6 19.76 7.85 -7.41
C SER A 6 19.60 6.59 -6.56
N LYS A 7 19.80 6.69 -5.26
CA LYS A 7 19.62 5.55 -4.34
C LYS A 7 18.24 4.97 -4.65
N VAL A 8 18.20 3.71 -5.09
CA VAL A 8 16.92 3.01 -5.28
C VAL A 8 16.16 3.15 -3.97
N PRO A 9 14.94 3.71 -3.98
CA PRO A 9 14.22 3.93 -2.74
C PRO A 9 14.02 2.59 -2.03
N GLN A 10 14.35 2.54 -0.76
CA GLN A 10 14.29 1.32 0.03
C GLN A 10 12.82 0.93 0.25
N ALA A 11 12.52 -0.37 0.20
CA ALA A 11 11.20 -0.89 0.54
C ALA A 11 10.90 -0.61 2.03
N VAL A 12 10.16 0.47 2.27
CA VAL A 12 9.69 0.89 3.59
C VAL A 12 8.19 0.72 3.67
N ARG A 13 7.68 0.43 4.86
CA ARG A 13 6.23 0.40 5.10
C ARG A 13 5.64 1.76 4.78
N PHE A 14 4.52 1.74 4.09
CA PHE A 14 3.77 2.93 3.73
C PHE A 14 2.67 3.22 4.74
N PHE A 15 2.05 2.17 5.28
CA PHE A 15 1.06 2.25 6.36
C PHE A 15 1.67 1.83 7.71
N SER A 16 1.11 2.36 8.80
CA SER A 16 1.50 1.96 10.17
C SER A 16 1.18 0.48 10.40
N PRO A 17 1.95 -0.26 11.23
CA PRO A 17 1.57 -1.60 11.68
C PRO A 17 0.19 -1.68 12.36
N ASP A 18 -0.27 -0.56 12.94
CA ASP A 18 -1.59 -0.45 13.60
C ASP A 18 -2.72 -0.05 12.63
N SER A 19 -2.40 0.16 11.35
CA SER A 19 -3.37 0.51 10.31
C SER A 19 -4.31 -0.67 10.01
N PRO A 20 -5.59 -0.43 9.69
CA PRO A 20 -6.47 -1.49 9.16
C PRO A 20 -6.06 -1.95 7.75
N VAL A 21 -5.13 -1.26 7.09
CA VAL A 21 -4.67 -1.59 5.72
C VAL A 21 -3.54 -2.62 5.79
N VAL A 22 -3.71 -3.75 5.09
CA VAL A 22 -2.63 -4.73 4.90
C VAL A 22 -1.63 -4.19 3.89
N ASP A 23 -0.40 -3.95 4.34
CA ASP A 23 0.66 -3.35 3.52
C ASP A 23 1.68 -4.38 3.00
N TRP A 24 1.66 -4.64 1.69
CA TRP A 24 2.60 -5.53 0.97
C TRP A 24 3.79 -4.78 0.36
N TYR A 25 4.42 -3.89 1.13
CA TYR A 25 5.52 -2.99 0.72
C TYR A 25 6.79 -3.64 0.16
N LYS A 26 6.97 -4.97 0.30
CA LYS A 26 8.11 -5.71 -0.28
C LYS A 26 7.83 -6.29 -1.67
N GLY A 27 6.72 -5.91 -2.31
CA GLY A 27 6.33 -6.45 -3.62
C GLY A 27 5.75 -7.87 -3.53
N GLN A 28 5.05 -8.19 -2.45
CA GLN A 28 4.47 -9.51 -2.19
C GLN A 28 3.16 -9.72 -2.98
N LEU A 29 3.20 -9.49 -4.30
CA LEU A 29 2.01 -9.43 -5.15
C LEU A 29 1.22 -10.74 -5.16
N SER A 30 1.89 -11.90 -5.21
CA SER A 30 1.19 -13.18 -5.18
C SER A 30 0.38 -13.36 -3.90
N SER A 31 0.93 -12.96 -2.75
CA SER A 31 0.20 -13.01 -1.46
C SER A 31 -0.99 -12.04 -1.44
N ALA A 32 -0.83 -10.85 -2.03
CA ALA A 32 -1.92 -9.90 -2.17
C ALA A 32 -3.05 -10.46 -3.05
N LEU A 33 -2.70 -11.03 -4.21
CA LEU A 33 -3.66 -11.64 -5.12
C LEU A 33 -4.40 -12.81 -4.49
N SER A 34 -3.71 -13.69 -3.76
CA SER A 34 -4.36 -14.77 -3.02
C SER A 34 -5.32 -14.24 -1.94
N ALA A 35 -5.00 -13.13 -1.26
CA ALA A 35 -5.91 -12.53 -0.29
C ALA A 35 -7.13 -11.89 -0.97
N ILE A 36 -6.94 -11.27 -2.13
CA ILE A 36 -8.01 -10.65 -2.93
C ILE A 36 -8.99 -11.70 -3.44
N ASP A 37 -8.49 -12.86 -3.91
CA ASP A 37 -9.30 -13.94 -4.47
C ASP A 37 -10.26 -14.59 -3.44
N LEU A 38 -9.95 -14.45 -2.15
CA LEU A 38 -10.80 -14.95 -1.06
C LEU A 38 -11.94 -13.99 -0.67
N LYS A 39 -12.05 -12.83 -1.34
CA LYS A 39 -13.03 -11.77 -1.01
C LYS A 39 -13.89 -11.46 -2.22
N GLU A 40 -15.19 -11.28 -2.00
CA GLU A 40 -16.12 -10.86 -3.07
C GLU A 40 -15.78 -9.46 -3.61
N VAL A 41 -15.34 -8.56 -2.72
CA VAL A 41 -14.93 -7.21 -3.06
C VAL A 41 -13.64 -6.87 -2.29
N SER A 42 -12.65 -6.35 -3.02
CA SER A 42 -11.38 -5.87 -2.46
C SER A 42 -11.10 -4.44 -2.90
N PHE A 43 -10.65 -3.60 -1.97
CA PHE A 43 -10.18 -2.25 -2.28
C PHE A 43 -8.65 -2.21 -2.18
N VAL A 44 -7.98 -1.95 -3.30
CA VAL A 44 -6.53 -2.12 -3.44
C VAL A 44 -5.88 -0.82 -3.91
N MET A 45 -4.81 -0.40 -3.21
CA MET A 45 -3.98 0.73 -3.60
C MET A 45 -2.64 0.23 -4.14
N TYR A 46 -2.34 0.53 -5.40
CA TYR A 46 -0.98 0.44 -5.93
C TYR A 46 -0.28 1.78 -5.67
N TYR A 47 0.86 1.75 -5.01
CA TYR A 47 1.54 2.97 -4.55
C TYR A 47 3.06 2.85 -4.66
N ALA A 48 3.74 4.00 -4.56
CA ALA A 48 5.17 4.05 -4.26
C ALA A 48 5.42 4.97 -3.06
N PRO A 49 6.27 4.60 -2.08
CA PRO A 49 6.50 5.42 -0.89
C PRO A 49 7.02 6.85 -1.18
N TRP A 50 7.68 7.04 -2.32
CA TRP A 50 8.25 8.33 -2.76
C TRP A 50 7.34 9.14 -3.68
N ASP A 51 6.19 8.59 -4.07
CA ASP A 51 5.26 9.26 -4.96
C ASP A 51 4.37 10.25 -4.18
N ALA A 52 4.26 11.48 -4.69
CA ALA A 52 3.59 12.57 -3.99
C ALA A 52 2.07 12.35 -3.89
N GLU A 53 1.45 11.88 -4.97
CA GLU A 53 0.01 11.58 -5.00
C GLU A 53 -0.33 10.41 -4.08
N SER A 54 0.49 9.37 -4.08
CA SER A 54 0.37 8.26 -3.14
C SER A 54 0.39 8.77 -1.70
N GLN A 55 1.38 9.60 -1.34
CA GLN A 55 1.50 10.16 0.01
C GLN A 55 0.29 11.02 0.40
N TYR A 56 -0.21 11.83 -0.53
CA TYR A 56 -1.38 12.67 -0.33
C TYR A 56 -2.64 11.84 -0.06
N VAL A 57 -2.89 10.80 -0.86
CA VAL A 57 -4.10 9.97 -0.77
C VAL A 57 -4.05 8.97 0.40
N ARG A 58 -2.86 8.63 0.91
CA ARG A 58 -2.65 7.63 1.97
C ARG A 58 -3.64 7.75 3.13
N GLY A 59 -3.85 8.96 3.65
CA GLY A 59 -4.73 9.19 4.80
C GLY A 59 -6.21 8.95 4.47
N GLU A 60 -6.66 9.34 3.28
CA GLU A 60 -8.03 9.09 2.84
C GLU A 60 -8.28 7.59 2.57
N PHE A 61 -7.27 6.88 2.05
CA PHE A 61 -7.34 5.43 1.88
C PHE A 61 -7.50 4.71 3.23
N GLU A 62 -6.75 5.12 4.25
CA GLU A 62 -6.85 4.58 5.60
C GLU A 62 -8.21 4.90 6.27
N LYS A 63 -8.78 6.09 6.04
CA LYS A 63 -10.15 6.42 6.47
C LYS A 63 -11.18 5.52 5.80
N ALA A 64 -11.08 5.32 4.48
CA ALA A 64 -11.97 4.43 3.75
C ALA A 64 -11.90 3.00 4.28
N ALA A 65 -10.69 2.49 4.55
CA ALA A 65 -10.50 1.17 5.16
C ALA A 65 -11.17 1.07 6.53
N ASN A 66 -11.08 2.10 7.38
CA ASN A 66 -11.77 2.13 8.66
C ASN A 66 -13.30 2.13 8.56
N LEU A 67 -13.87 2.70 7.50
CA LEU A 67 -15.32 2.69 7.26
C LEU A 67 -15.80 1.35 6.68
N LEU A 68 -14.95 0.69 5.89
CA LEU A 68 -15.31 -0.53 5.18
C LEU A 68 -15.04 -1.79 6.01
N LYS A 69 -14.08 -1.78 6.94
CA LYS A 69 -13.68 -2.98 7.73
C LYS A 69 -14.84 -3.67 8.46
N ASP A 70 -15.91 -2.95 8.79
CA ASP A 70 -17.08 -3.46 9.52
C ASP A 70 -18.26 -3.81 8.59
N ARG A 71 -18.10 -3.61 7.26
CA ARG A 71 -19.17 -3.71 6.25
C ARG A 71 -18.95 -4.82 5.23
N VAL A 72 -17.84 -5.55 5.31
CA VAL A 72 -17.42 -6.65 4.43
C VAL A 72 -16.83 -7.81 5.21
#